data_AF-G9YGS9-F1
#
_entry.id   AF-G9YGS9-F1
#
_cell.length_a   1.000
_cell.length_b   1.000
_cell.length_c   1.000
_cell.angle_alpha   90.00
_cell.angle_beta   90.00
_cell.angle_gamma   90.00
#
_symmetry.space_group_name_H-M   'P 1'
#
loop_
_entity.id
_entity.type
_entity.pdbx_description
1 polymer ?
#
loop_
_entity_poly.entity_id
_entity_poly.type
_entity_poly.pdbx_seq_one_letter_code
_entity_poly.pdbx_strand_id
1 'polypeptide(L)'
;MKKNKPEGAAVIIMDPKTGEILAMASRPNFDPNDYGKGNAAAYKNRAVVNLYEPGSTFKPIMASAALDAGTWTENKVYHDIGYIHVDDRTIHNWDDSGMGNVTLKDILKFSINTGMAEIGISTGGAVLSRIMPKNTGSASLRALNFPEKEKGSSLILKK
;
A
#
# COMPACT_ATOMS: atom_id res chain seq x y z
N MET A 1 -11.97 -16.38 7.79
CA MET A 1 -12.60 -17.26 6.78
C MET A 1 -14.11 -17.41 6.97
N LYS A 2 -14.64 -17.83 8.13
CA LYS A 2 -16.09 -18.16 8.27
C LYS A 2 -17.07 -16.98 8.10
N LYS A 3 -16.76 -15.80 8.66
CA LYS A 3 -17.66 -14.63 8.65
C LYS A 3 -17.77 -13.96 7.27
N ASN A 4 -16.63 -13.63 6.66
CA ASN A 4 -16.57 -12.82 5.43
C ASN A 4 -16.23 -13.65 4.17
N LYS A 5 -15.97 -14.96 4.31
CA LYS A 5 -15.66 -15.90 3.23
C LYS A 5 -14.67 -15.38 2.16
N PRO A 6 -13.52 -14.76 2.52
CA PRO A 6 -12.53 -14.34 1.53
C PRO A 6 -11.85 -15.56 0.90
N GLU A 7 -11.32 -15.41 -0.31
CA GLU A 7 -10.55 -16.46 -1.00
C GLU A 7 -9.23 -16.80 -0.27
N GLY A 8 -8.64 -15.81 0.39
CA GLY A 8 -7.44 -15.98 1.20
C GLY A 8 -7.23 -14.83 2.17
N ALA A 9 -6.29 -15.03 3.08
CA ALA A 9 -5.86 -14.00 4.02
C ALA A 9 -4.39 -14.22 4.38
N ALA A 10 -3.69 -13.14 4.72
CA ALA A 10 -2.34 -13.15 5.25
C ALA A 10 -2.23 -12.17 6.40
N VAL A 11 -1.41 -12.48 7.40
CA VAL A 11 -1.09 -11.60 8.54
C VAL A 11 0.41 -11.70 8.81
N ILE A 12 1.01 -10.55 9.08
CA ILE A 12 2.39 -10.39 9.52
C ILE A 12 2.39 -9.59 10.82
N ILE A 13 3.14 -10.06 11.81
CA ILE A 13 3.43 -9.33 13.06
C ILE A 13 4.94 -9.09 13.09
N MET A 14 5.34 -7.84 13.29
CA MET A 14 6.72 -7.39 13.17
C MET A 14 7.11 -6.51 14.36
N ASP A 15 8.33 -6.64 14.84
CA ASP A 15 8.96 -5.64 15.70
C ASP A 15 9.31 -4.39 14.86
N PRO A 16 8.73 -3.21 15.14
CA PRO A 16 8.93 -2.03 14.30
C PRO A 16 10.33 -1.41 14.41
N LYS A 17 11.11 -1.74 15.45
CA LYS A 17 12.47 -1.24 15.65
C LYS A 17 13.50 -2.09 14.92
N THR A 18 13.34 -3.41 14.99
CA THR A 18 14.32 -4.35 14.41
C THR A 18 13.91 -4.88 13.03
N GLY A 19 12.61 -4.81 12.70
CA GLY A 19 12.03 -5.42 11.50
C GLY A 19 11.86 -6.93 11.61
N GLU A 20 12.11 -7.53 12.78
CA GLU A 20 11.98 -8.97 12.99
C GLU A 20 10.53 -9.42 12.86
N ILE A 21 10.32 -10.53 12.15
CA ILE A 21 9.00 -11.14 12.01
C ILE A 21 8.73 -12.02 13.22
N LEU A 22 7.83 -11.57 14.08
CA LEU A 22 7.41 -12.29 15.28
C LEU A 22 6.40 -13.41 14.96
N ALA A 23 5.55 -13.17 13.96
CA ALA A 23 4.61 -14.17 13.45
C ALA A 23 4.21 -13.88 12.01
N MET A 24 3.93 -14.95 11.27
CA MET A 24 3.40 -14.88 9.91
C MET A 24 2.40 -16.02 9.70
N ALA A 25 1.24 -15.70 9.16
CA ALA A 25 0.20 -16.70 8.91
C ALA A 25 -0.51 -16.42 7.58
N SER A 26 -0.85 -17.51 6.88
CA SER A 26 -1.64 -17.49 5.65
C SER A 26 -2.86 -18.40 5.76
N ARG A 27 -3.93 -18.06 5.06
CA ARG A 27 -5.13 -18.89 4.86
C ARG A 27 -5.58 -18.87 3.39
N PRO A 28 -6.10 -19.98 2.86
CA PRO A 28 -6.04 -21.35 3.40
C PRO A 28 -4.59 -21.81 3.68
N ASN A 29 -4.45 -22.77 4.61
CA ASN A 29 -3.20 -23.43 4.95
C ASN A 29 -3.37 -24.95 4.87
N PHE A 30 -2.28 -25.69 5.07
CA PHE A 30 -2.24 -27.15 5.08
C PHE A 30 -1.57 -27.66 6.36
N ASP A 31 -1.76 -28.94 6.68
CA ASP A 31 -0.96 -29.65 7.68
C ASP A 31 0.25 -30.29 6.98
N PRO A 32 1.49 -29.91 7.34
CA PRO A 32 2.68 -30.48 6.71
C PRO A 32 2.86 -31.97 7.00
N ASN A 33 2.30 -32.51 8.09
CA ASN A 33 2.36 -33.95 8.37
C ASN A 33 1.39 -34.76 7.49
N ASP A 34 0.46 -34.09 6.82
CA ASP A 34 -0.53 -34.69 5.92
C ASP A 34 -0.55 -33.93 4.58
N TYR A 35 0.64 -33.78 4.00
CA TYR A 35 0.87 -32.98 2.80
C TYR A 35 -0.08 -33.36 1.66
N GLY A 36 -0.37 -34.65 1.45
CA GLY A 36 -1.22 -35.12 0.35
C GLY A 36 -2.66 -34.58 0.34
N LYS A 37 -3.14 -34.01 1.45
CA LYS A 37 -4.49 -33.41 1.55
C LYS A 37 -4.53 -31.91 1.23
N GLY A 38 -3.39 -31.27 1.05
CA GLY A 38 -3.33 -29.86 0.67
C GLY A 38 -3.62 -29.63 -0.82
N ASN A 39 -3.72 -28.36 -1.20
CA ASN A 39 -3.83 -27.94 -2.60
C ASN A 39 -2.88 -26.79 -2.90
N ALA A 40 -2.68 -26.47 -4.18
CA ALA A 40 -1.77 -25.42 -4.62
C ALA A 40 -2.02 -24.06 -3.92
N ALA A 41 -3.26 -23.74 -3.59
CA ALA A 41 -3.58 -22.50 -2.88
C ALA A 41 -3.18 -22.57 -1.39
N ALA A 42 -3.29 -23.72 -0.74
CA ALA A 42 -2.93 -23.91 0.66
C ALA A 42 -1.41 -23.88 0.89
N TYR A 43 -0.61 -24.26 -0.10
CA TYR A 43 0.86 -24.29 -0.01
C TYR A 43 1.52 -22.91 -0.12
N LYS A 44 0.79 -21.89 -0.59
CA LYS A 44 1.32 -20.54 -0.74
C LYS A 44 1.43 -19.80 0.60
N ASN A 45 2.64 -19.30 0.89
CA ASN A 45 2.80 -18.24 1.87
C ASN A 45 2.42 -16.88 1.26
N ARG A 46 1.13 -16.56 1.30
CA ARG A 46 0.53 -15.36 0.70
C ARG A 46 1.18 -14.07 1.18
N ALA A 47 1.67 -14.03 2.42
CA ALA A 47 2.38 -12.87 2.97
C ALA A 47 3.65 -12.51 2.18
N VAL A 48 4.21 -13.46 1.43
CA VAL A 48 5.49 -13.31 0.72
C VAL A 48 5.30 -13.34 -0.80
N VAL A 49 4.44 -14.24 -1.30
CA VAL A 49 4.37 -14.51 -2.74
C VAL A 49 3.27 -13.71 -3.45
N ASN A 50 2.21 -13.29 -2.77
CA ASN A 50 1.13 -12.58 -3.44
C ASN A 50 1.48 -11.11 -3.61
N LEU A 51 1.56 -10.67 -4.87
CA LEU A 51 1.58 -9.26 -5.20
C LEU A 51 0.16 -8.71 -5.30
N TYR A 52 -0.09 -7.56 -4.69
CA TYR A 52 -1.33 -6.81 -4.84
C TYR A 52 -1.04 -5.31 -4.70
N GLU A 53 -1.92 -4.48 -5.28
CA GLU A 53 -1.84 -3.04 -5.12
C GLU A 53 -2.21 -2.66 -3.67
N PRO A 54 -1.36 -1.94 -2.93
CA PRO A 54 -1.60 -1.64 -1.52
C PRO A 54 -2.79 -0.69 -1.29
N GLY A 55 -3.24 0.01 -2.34
CA GLY A 55 -4.31 1.01 -2.25
C GLY A 55 -4.03 2.07 -1.19
N SER A 56 -5.06 2.45 -0.44
CA SER A 56 -4.97 3.51 0.57
C SER A 56 -4.00 3.24 1.72
N THR A 57 -3.59 1.98 1.93
CA THR A 57 -2.58 1.65 2.95
C THR A 57 -1.20 2.24 2.66
N PHE A 58 -0.95 2.68 1.43
CA PHE A 58 0.29 3.34 1.03
C PHE A 58 0.32 4.86 1.33
N LYS A 59 -0.85 5.49 1.54
CA LYS A 59 -0.97 6.95 1.73
C LYS A 59 -0.09 7.53 2.84
N PRO A 60 0.06 6.88 4.02
CA PRO A 60 0.93 7.40 5.08
C PRO A 60 2.40 7.55 4.64
N ILE A 61 2.89 6.67 3.77
CA ILE A 61 4.27 6.73 3.24
C ILE A 61 4.42 7.91 2.29
N MET A 62 3.42 8.17 1.44
CA MET A 62 3.43 9.35 0.57
C MET A 62 3.33 10.65 1.37
N ALA A 63 2.46 10.69 2.39
CA ALA A 63 2.29 11.85 3.25
C ALA A 63 3.57 12.16 4.05
N SER A 64 4.26 11.15 4.56
CA SER A 64 5.54 11.38 5.27
C SER A 64 6.61 11.94 4.33
N ALA A 65 6.68 11.47 3.08
CA ALA A 65 7.59 12.02 2.08
C ALA A 65 7.32 13.49 1.76
N ALA A 66 6.04 13.87 1.68
CA ALA A 66 5.63 15.25 1.43
C ALA A 66 5.95 16.18 2.61
N LEU A 67 5.80 15.68 3.84
CA LEU A 67 6.20 16.39 5.04
C LEU A 67 7.73 16.57 5.11
N ASP A 68 8.50 15.52 4.84
CA ASP A 68 9.97 15.55 4.84
C ASP A 68 10.53 16.50 3.76
N ALA A 69 9.90 16.53 2.59
CA ALA A 69 10.23 17.46 1.52
C ALA A 69 9.75 18.91 1.76
N GLY A 70 8.94 19.14 2.81
CA GLY A 70 8.37 20.45 3.13
C GLY A 70 7.32 20.96 2.15
N THR A 71 6.84 20.12 1.21
CA THR A 71 5.81 20.49 0.22
C THR A 71 4.41 20.53 0.84
N TRP A 72 4.26 19.84 1.97
CA TRP A 72 3.06 19.84 2.81
C TRP A 72 3.42 20.07 4.27
N THR A 73 2.46 20.61 5.01
CA THR A 73 2.50 20.74 6.47
C THR A 73 1.19 20.22 7.05
N GLU A 74 1.14 19.94 8.35
CA GLU A 74 -0.09 19.48 9.01
C GLU A 74 -1.25 20.49 8.91
N ASN A 75 -0.93 21.78 8.78
CA ASN A 75 -1.91 22.87 8.76
C ASN A 75 -2.26 23.34 7.35
N LYS A 76 -1.59 22.81 6.31
CA LYS A 76 -1.95 23.12 4.93
C LYS A 76 -3.35 22.61 4.64
N VAL A 77 -4.18 23.48 4.08
CA VAL A 77 -5.57 23.19 3.73
C VAL A 77 -5.67 22.88 2.25
N TYR A 78 -6.40 21.81 1.94
CA TYR A 78 -6.86 21.48 0.60
C TYR A 78 -8.37 21.61 0.53
N HIS A 79 -8.88 22.13 -0.58
CA HIS A 79 -10.32 22.24 -0.81
C HIS A 79 -10.79 21.06 -1.66
N ASP A 80 -11.34 20.05 -0.99
CA ASP A 80 -11.83 18.83 -1.62
C ASP A 80 -13.25 19.01 -2.17
N ILE A 81 -13.36 18.94 -3.50
CA ILE A 81 -14.63 19.01 -4.23
C ILE A 81 -15.13 17.62 -4.70
N GLY A 82 -14.47 16.53 -4.29
CA GLY A 82 -14.85 15.16 -4.63
C GLY A 82 -14.19 14.58 -5.87
N TYR A 83 -13.63 15.44 -6.73
CA TYR A 83 -12.84 15.04 -7.88
C TYR A 83 -11.66 15.99 -8.13
N ILE A 84 -10.67 15.51 -8.88
CA ILE A 84 -9.54 16.32 -9.39
C ILE A 84 -9.17 15.83 -10.78
N HIS A 85 -8.90 16.76 -11.70
CA HIS A 85 -8.42 16.44 -13.04
C HIS A 85 -6.90 16.49 -13.07
N VAL A 86 -6.27 15.41 -13.54
CA VAL A 86 -4.82 15.24 -13.63
C VAL A 86 -4.52 14.75 -15.03
N ASP A 87 -3.95 15.63 -15.86
CA ASP A 87 -3.72 15.40 -17.28
C ASP A 87 -4.97 14.90 -18.02
N ASP A 88 -4.98 13.65 -18.47
CA ASP A 88 -6.05 13.02 -19.25
C ASP A 88 -7.09 12.28 -18.38
N ARG A 89 -6.98 12.37 -17.05
CA ARG A 89 -7.78 11.54 -16.12
C ARG A 89 -8.45 12.36 -15.04
N THR A 90 -9.62 11.90 -14.61
CA THR A 90 -10.29 12.41 -13.42
C THR A 90 -10.18 11.38 -12.30
N ILE A 91 -9.68 11.82 -11.14
CA ILE A 91 -9.59 11.01 -9.92
C ILE A 91 -10.74 11.42 -9.00
N HIS A 92 -11.43 10.42 -8.46
CA HIS A 92 -12.60 10.60 -7.61
C HIS A 92 -12.33 10.09 -6.18
N ASN A 93 -13.01 10.69 -5.21
CA ASN A 93 -13.20 10.07 -3.91
C ASN A 93 -14.07 8.81 -4.03
N TRP A 94 -14.00 7.94 -3.03
CA TRP A 94 -14.67 6.63 -3.07
C TRP A 94 -16.21 6.72 -3.14
N ASP A 95 -16.77 7.86 -2.77
CA ASP A 95 -18.19 8.17 -2.70
C ASP A 95 -18.62 9.30 -3.65
N ASP A 96 -17.72 9.73 -4.56
CA ASP A 96 -17.94 10.86 -5.48
C ASP A 96 -18.31 12.19 -4.80
N SER A 97 -18.02 12.35 -3.51
CA SER A 97 -18.37 13.54 -2.73
C SER A 97 -17.14 14.29 -2.22
N GLY A 98 -17.29 15.61 -2.06
CA GLY A 98 -16.25 16.49 -1.51
C GLY A 98 -16.48 16.80 -0.03
N MET A 99 -15.40 16.84 0.74
CA MET A 99 -15.44 17.20 2.17
C MET A 99 -15.18 18.69 2.44
N GLY A 100 -14.96 19.51 1.41
CA GLY A 100 -14.61 20.92 1.56
C GLY A 100 -13.19 21.11 2.08
N ASN A 101 -12.98 22.01 3.03
CA ASN A 101 -11.65 22.33 3.54
C ASN A 101 -11.14 21.22 4.47
N VAL A 102 -10.08 20.55 4.06
CA VAL A 102 -9.47 19.42 4.78
C VAL A 102 -7.98 19.63 4.98
N THR A 103 -7.47 19.16 6.12
CA THR A 103 -6.03 19.15 6.42
C THR A 103 -5.37 17.85 5.98
N LEU A 104 -4.04 17.76 6.06
CA LEU A 104 -3.32 16.50 5.85
C LEU A 104 -3.83 15.36 6.76
N LYS A 105 -4.20 15.69 8.01
CA LYS A 105 -4.75 14.72 8.96
C LYS A 105 -6.11 14.19 8.48
N ASP A 106 -6.96 15.07 7.97
CA ASP A 106 -8.27 14.69 7.44
C ASP A 106 -8.14 13.85 6.17
N ILE A 107 -7.23 14.22 5.27
CA ILE A 107 -6.93 13.47 4.04
C ILE A 107 -6.56 12.01 4.38
N LEU A 108 -5.71 11.79 5.38
CA LEU A 108 -5.34 10.44 5.82
C LEU A 108 -6.47 9.73 6.56
N LYS A 109 -7.16 10.43 7.46
CA LYS A 109 -8.24 9.88 8.29
C LYS A 109 -9.42 9.39 7.46
N PHE A 110 -9.87 10.19 6.50
CA PHE A 110 -11.00 9.88 5.63
C PHE A 110 -10.58 9.25 4.32
N SER A 111 -9.28 9.03 4.13
CA SER A 111 -8.70 8.43 2.93
C SER A 111 -9.15 9.16 1.65
N ILE A 112 -9.07 10.49 1.66
CA ILE A 112 -9.44 11.35 0.53
C ILE A 112 -8.48 11.09 -0.63
N ASN A 113 -8.99 10.73 -1.81
CA ASN A 113 -8.15 10.37 -2.96
C ASN A 113 -7.66 11.61 -3.69
N THR A 114 -8.53 12.61 -3.84
CA THR A 114 -8.23 13.89 -4.49
C THR A 114 -7.11 14.64 -3.76
N GLY A 115 -7.19 14.69 -2.42
CA GLY A 115 -6.14 15.26 -1.57
C GLY A 115 -4.81 14.52 -1.69
N MET A 116 -4.83 13.19 -1.84
CA MET A 116 -3.61 12.41 -2.09
C MET A 116 -3.04 12.61 -3.49
N ALA A 117 -3.89 12.81 -4.51
CA ALA A 117 -3.44 13.18 -5.84
C ALA A 117 -2.77 14.56 -5.82
N GLU A 118 -3.35 15.55 -5.12
CA GLU A 118 -2.74 16.86 -4.93
C GLU A 118 -1.40 16.77 -4.19
N ILE A 119 -1.28 15.93 -3.15
CA ILE A 119 0.00 15.64 -2.48
C ILE A 119 1.00 15.09 -3.50
N GLY A 120 0.57 14.16 -4.35
CA GLY A 120 1.38 13.58 -5.42
C GLY A 120 1.94 14.62 -6.39
N ILE A 121 1.05 15.46 -6.93
CA ILE A 121 1.36 16.50 -7.92
C ILE A 121 2.31 17.55 -7.32
N SER A 122 1.95 18.09 -6.15
CA SER A 122 2.72 19.16 -5.50
C SER A 122 4.07 18.69 -4.93
N THR A 123 4.20 17.42 -4.55
CA THR A 123 5.48 16.85 -4.06
C THR A 123 6.39 16.44 -5.21
N GLY A 124 5.82 16.02 -6.33
CA GLY A 124 6.55 15.65 -7.54
C GLY A 124 7.11 14.24 -7.51
N GLY A 125 7.09 13.59 -8.69
CA GLY A 125 7.51 12.19 -8.85
C GLY A 125 8.98 11.93 -8.53
N ALA A 126 9.87 12.93 -8.65
CA ALA A 126 11.28 12.77 -8.32
C ALA A 126 11.54 12.59 -6.81
N VAL A 127 10.71 13.21 -5.96
CA VAL A 127 10.78 13.03 -4.50
C VAL A 127 10.11 11.70 -4.13
N LEU A 128 8.91 11.45 -4.65
CA LEU A 128 8.12 10.25 -4.35
C LEU A 128 8.75 8.96 -4.89
N SER A 129 9.54 9.01 -5.95
CA SER A 129 10.30 7.85 -6.42
C SER A 129 11.50 7.50 -5.54
N ARG A 130 11.93 8.38 -4.62
CA ARG A 130 13.04 8.09 -3.68
C ARG A 130 12.58 7.27 -2.49
N ILE A 131 11.32 7.41 -2.07
CA ILE A 131 10.73 6.54 -1.02
C ILE A 131 10.44 5.14 -1.54
N MET A 132 10.32 4.97 -2.85
CA MET A 132 10.32 3.65 -3.49
C MET A 132 11.76 3.14 -3.49
N PRO A 133 12.06 1.97 -2.89
CA PRO A 133 13.43 1.48 -2.87
C PRO A 133 13.90 1.25 -4.31
N LYS A 134 15.03 1.86 -4.71
CA LYS A 134 15.55 1.81 -6.10
C LYS A 134 15.92 0.41 -6.62
N ASN A 135 15.79 -0.61 -5.77
CA ASN A 135 16.01 -2.03 -6.08
C ASN A 135 14.72 -2.88 -6.03
N THR A 136 13.53 -2.27 -6.01
CA THR A 136 12.27 -3.04 -5.99
C THR A 136 11.85 -3.50 -7.38
N GLY A 137 12.44 -4.60 -7.84
CA GLY A 137 11.56 -5.73 -8.08
C GLY A 137 11.25 -6.30 -6.71
N SER A 138 10.05 -6.05 -6.17
CA SER A 138 9.62 -6.42 -4.80
C SER A 138 10.36 -5.70 -3.66
N ALA A 139 9.64 -5.41 -2.57
CA ALA A 139 10.20 -4.93 -1.30
C ALA A 139 11.51 -5.66 -0.95
N SER A 140 12.46 -4.99 -0.30
CA SER A 140 13.73 -5.57 0.12
C SER A 140 13.53 -6.66 1.18
N LEU A 141 13.07 -7.83 0.75
CA LEU A 141 12.99 -9.10 1.48
C LEU A 141 14.38 -9.75 1.59
N ARG A 142 15.40 -8.94 1.91
CA ARG A 142 16.81 -9.39 1.98
C ARG A 142 17.14 -10.15 3.27
N ALA A 143 16.29 -10.08 4.30
CA ALA A 143 16.55 -10.72 5.59
C ALA A 143 15.88 -12.10 5.77
N LEU A 144 15.01 -12.54 4.85
CA LEU A 144 14.26 -13.80 5.01
C LEU A 144 14.47 -14.71 3.78
N ASN A 145 15.10 -15.87 4.01
CA ASN A 145 15.31 -16.93 3.03
C ASN A 145 13.99 -17.69 2.79
N PHE A 146 13.08 -17.10 2.01
CA PHE A 146 11.92 -17.83 1.48
C PHE A 146 12.21 -18.33 0.05
N PRO A 147 11.83 -19.59 -0.28
CA PRO A 147 12.15 -20.23 -1.55
C PRO A 147 11.33 -19.70 -2.75
N GLU A 148 10.21 -18.99 -2.52
CA GLU A 148 9.35 -18.44 -3.56
C GLU A 148 9.23 -16.92 -3.44
N LYS A 149 9.52 -16.18 -4.52
CA LYS A 149 9.47 -14.71 -4.58
C LYS A 149 8.91 -14.26 -5.94
N GLU A 150 7.80 -13.54 -5.95
CA GLU A 150 7.27 -12.91 -7.18
C GLU A 150 7.84 -11.49 -7.34
N LYS A 151 8.27 -11.12 -8.56
CA LYS A 151 8.76 -9.77 -8.88
C LYS A 151 7.57 -8.89 -9.28
N GLY A 152 7.30 -7.84 -8.50
CA GLY A 152 6.30 -6.83 -8.85
C GLY A 152 6.80 -5.74 -9.80
N SER A 153 5.90 -5.24 -10.63
CA SER A 153 6.10 -4.06 -11.49
C SER A 153 5.74 -2.79 -10.74
N SER A 154 6.65 -1.83 -10.69
CA SER A 154 6.36 -0.45 -10.31
C SER A 154 5.54 0.23 -11.41
N LEU A 155 4.33 0.68 -11.08
CA LEU A 155 3.54 1.60 -11.90
C LEU A 155 4.28 2.95 -11.95
N ILE A 156 5.24 3.06 -12.86
CA ILE A 156 5.64 4.35 -13.42
C ILE A 156 4.57 4.65 -14.46
N LEU A 157 3.80 5.73 -14.25
CA LEU A 157 2.96 6.33 -15.29
C LEU A 157 3.84 6.50 -16.53
N LYS A 158 3.66 5.61 -17.51
CA LYS A 158 4.33 5.72 -18.79
C LYS A 158 3.70 6.87 -19.55
N LYS A 159 4.58 7.73 -20.05
CA LYS A 159 4.33 8.91 -20.90
C LYS A 159 3.32 8.64 -22.02
#